data_AF-A0A6N6LIN5-F1
#
_entry.id   AF-A0A6N6LIN5-F1
#
_cell.length_a   1.000
_cell.length_b   1.000
_cell.length_c   1.000
_cell.angle_alpha   90.00
_cell.angle_beta   90.00
_cell.angle_gamma   90.00
#
_symmetry.space_group_name_H-M   'P 1'
#
loop_
_entity.id
_entity.type
_entity.pdbx_description
1 polymer ?
#
loop_
_entity_poly.entity_id
_entity_poly.type
_entity_poly.pdbx_seq_one_letter_code
_entity_poly.pdbx_strand_id
1 'polypeptide(L)'
;MATRSTKASGSIVLGADGLRVWQGDITTLSVDMIVNAANESLLGGGGVDGAIHRAAGPELLTFCRTLGGCPTGEARLTPGFGLPARWIAHTVGPVWQGGQHQEPHLLAACYRSVFSLAIRQGARSIAFPAISCGVYGYPAVSAARIAATECRTALQADNGIGQITLVAYDAKMATVLTAAIDALPPAD
;
A
#
# COMPACT_ATOMS: atom_id res chain seq x y z
N MET A 1 23.81 24.66 -12.70
CA MET A 1 22.60 24.67 -13.56
C MET A 1 22.07 23.24 -13.66
N ALA A 2 21.08 22.90 -12.84
CA ALA A 2 20.19 21.74 -13.01
C ALA A 2 19.01 21.99 -12.05
N THR A 3 17.91 22.44 -12.63
CA THR A 3 16.67 22.81 -11.97
C THR A 3 16.09 21.59 -11.27
N ARG A 4 15.94 21.65 -9.93
CA ARG A 4 15.11 20.68 -9.19
C ARG A 4 13.66 20.87 -9.64
N SER A 5 13.20 20.00 -10.53
CA SER A 5 11.78 19.89 -10.87
C SER A 5 11.08 19.10 -9.78
N THR A 6 10.65 19.77 -8.72
CA THR A 6 9.61 19.24 -7.83
C THR A 6 8.27 19.38 -8.54
N LYS A 7 7.82 18.30 -9.18
CA LYS A 7 6.41 18.12 -9.56
C LYS A 7 5.87 16.87 -8.88
N ALA A 8 5.50 17.01 -7.60
CA ALA A 8 4.49 16.17 -6.99
C ALA A 8 3.16 16.93 -7.01
N SER A 9 2.60 17.16 -8.20
CA SER A 9 1.24 17.71 -8.33
C SER A 9 0.25 16.56 -8.48
N GLY A 10 0.03 15.82 -7.40
CA GLY A 10 -1.09 14.88 -7.30
C GLY A 10 -2.26 15.59 -6.60
N SER A 11 -3.45 15.56 -7.20
CA SER A 11 -4.66 15.94 -6.48
C SER A 11 -4.90 14.94 -5.34
N ILE A 12 -5.22 15.46 -4.16
CA ILE A 12 -5.67 14.64 -3.03
C ILE A 12 -7.19 14.69 -3.05
N VAL A 13 -7.83 13.52 -3.11
CA VAL A 13 -9.26 13.39 -2.85
C VAL A 13 -9.40 12.95 -1.40
N LEU A 14 -10.02 13.79 -0.57
CA LEU A 14 -10.30 13.47 0.82
C LEU A 14 -11.56 12.62 0.90
N GLY A 15 -11.45 11.41 1.44
CA GLY A 15 -12.58 10.67 1.99
C GLY A 15 -12.85 11.08 3.43
N ALA A 16 -13.93 10.56 4.01
CA ALA A 16 -14.22 10.73 5.43
C ALA A 16 -13.12 10.08 6.31
N ASP A 17 -12.98 10.55 7.55
CA ASP A 17 -12.27 9.85 8.64
C ASP A 17 -10.79 9.53 8.41
N GLY A 18 -10.07 10.38 7.67
CA GLY A 18 -8.61 10.23 7.49
C GLY A 18 -8.20 9.26 6.37
N LEU A 19 -9.15 8.72 5.61
CA LEU A 19 -8.91 7.96 4.39
C LEU A 19 -8.87 8.88 3.17
N ARG A 20 -7.82 8.79 2.34
CA ARG A 20 -7.69 9.64 1.14
C ARG A 20 -7.12 8.88 -0.07
N VAL A 21 -7.43 9.37 -1.27
CA VAL A 21 -6.75 8.96 -2.50
C VAL A 21 -5.75 10.03 -2.91
N TRP A 22 -4.57 9.60 -3.34
CA TRP A 22 -3.58 10.49 -3.93
C TRP A 22 -3.01 9.85 -5.19
N GLN A 23 -2.94 10.62 -6.27
CA GLN A 23 -2.28 10.16 -7.49
C GLN A 23 -0.80 10.58 -7.48
N GLY A 24 0.11 9.61 -7.54
CA GLY A 24 1.54 9.88 -7.67
C GLY A 24 2.43 8.70 -7.33
N ASP A 25 3.70 9.01 -7.05
CA ASP A 25 4.72 8.03 -6.70
C ASP A 25 4.80 7.84 -5.18
N ILE A 26 4.45 6.64 -4.72
CA ILE A 26 4.45 6.27 -3.30
C ILE A 26 5.83 6.45 -2.64
N THR A 27 6.92 6.34 -3.40
CA THR A 27 8.29 6.47 -2.85
C THR A 27 8.62 7.90 -2.42
N THR A 28 7.78 8.87 -2.77
CA THR A 28 7.98 10.29 -2.44
C THR A 28 7.23 10.74 -1.18
N LEU A 29 6.36 9.88 -0.63
CA LEU A 29 5.51 10.24 0.51
C LEU A 29 6.29 10.21 1.83
N SER A 30 6.23 11.32 2.56
CA SER A 30 6.72 11.43 3.94
C SER A 30 5.62 11.02 4.92
N VAL A 31 5.48 9.71 5.13
CA VAL A 31 4.54 9.08 6.08
C VAL A 31 5.29 8.12 7.00
N ASP A 32 4.67 7.63 8.06
CA ASP A 32 5.34 6.66 8.94
C ASP A 32 5.63 5.34 8.22
N MET A 33 4.69 4.86 7.41
CA MET A 33 4.80 3.57 6.73
C MET A 33 4.29 3.65 5.30
N ILE A 34 5.10 3.19 4.35
CA ILE A 34 4.61 2.85 3.01
C ILE A 34 4.48 1.33 2.87
N VAL A 35 3.62 0.90 1.96
CA VAL A 35 3.42 -0.51 1.66
C VAL A 35 4.04 -0.86 0.32
N ASN A 36 4.82 -1.92 0.30
CA ASN A 36 5.31 -2.53 -0.92
C ASN A 36 4.42 -3.73 -1.29
N ALA A 37 3.83 -3.70 -2.49
CA ALA A 37 3.18 -4.86 -3.08
C ALA A 37 4.26 -5.77 -3.70
N ALA A 38 4.79 -6.66 -2.87
CA ALA A 38 5.94 -7.51 -3.17
C ALA A 38 5.49 -8.88 -3.74
N ASN A 39 6.48 -9.71 -4.07
CA ASN A 39 6.32 -11.13 -4.34
C ASN A 39 6.88 -11.98 -3.19
N GLU A 40 6.58 -13.28 -3.17
CA GLU A 40 6.92 -14.17 -2.04
C GLU A 40 8.41 -14.24 -1.70
N SER A 41 9.30 -13.98 -2.65
CA SER A 41 10.75 -13.97 -2.40
C SER A 41 11.21 -12.75 -1.59
N LEU A 42 10.49 -11.63 -1.66
CA LEU A 42 10.91 -10.30 -1.18
C LEU A 42 12.21 -9.76 -1.81
N LEU A 43 12.73 -10.38 -2.88
CA LEU A 43 14.00 -10.01 -3.49
C LEU A 43 13.86 -8.96 -4.62
N GLY A 44 12.81 -8.15 -4.54
CA GLY A 44 12.45 -7.14 -5.53
C GLY A 44 11.73 -7.70 -6.76
N GLY A 45 11.35 -6.79 -7.65
CA GLY A 45 10.49 -7.07 -8.80
C GLY A 45 10.28 -5.85 -9.69
N GLY A 46 9.19 -5.88 -10.47
CA GLY A 46 8.77 -4.75 -11.32
C GLY A 46 7.80 -3.80 -10.61
N GLY A 47 7.21 -2.87 -11.36
CA GLY A 47 6.13 -1.99 -10.86
C GLY A 47 6.54 -1.20 -9.60
N VAL A 48 5.64 -1.18 -8.61
CA VAL A 48 5.86 -0.47 -7.34
C VAL A 48 6.99 -1.09 -6.51
N ASP A 49 7.16 -2.41 -6.54
CA ASP A 49 8.23 -3.13 -5.84
C ASP A 49 9.60 -2.68 -6.33
N GLY A 50 9.78 -2.69 -7.66
CA GLY A 50 10.99 -2.17 -8.29
C GLY A 50 11.22 -0.67 -8.02
N ALA A 51 10.16 0.14 -7.99
CA ALA A 51 10.27 1.56 -7.67
C ALA A 51 10.75 1.79 -6.24
N ILE A 52 10.17 1.08 -5.27
CA ILE A 52 10.57 1.13 -3.86
C ILE A 52 12.02 0.66 -3.69
N HIS A 53 12.42 -0.46 -4.30
CA HIS A 53 13.82 -0.93 -4.23
C HIS A 53 14.82 0.07 -4.81
N ARG A 54 14.51 0.70 -5.95
CA ARG A 54 15.38 1.73 -6.54
C ARG A 54 15.52 2.97 -5.66
N ALA A 55 14.42 3.41 -5.05
CA ALA A 55 14.40 4.63 -4.24
C ALA A 55 14.95 4.39 -2.81
N ALA A 56 14.75 3.21 -2.24
CA ALA A 56 15.26 2.85 -0.92
C ALA A 56 16.77 2.58 -0.91
N GLY A 57 17.33 2.10 -2.02
CA GLY A 57 18.74 1.75 -2.14
C GLY A 57 19.03 0.25 -1.95
N PRO A 58 20.26 -0.19 -2.26
CA PRO A 58 20.66 -1.60 -2.23
C PRO A 58 20.62 -2.24 -0.84
N GLU A 59 20.66 -1.45 0.23
CA GLU A 59 20.54 -1.90 1.62
C GLU A 59 19.20 -2.61 1.87
N LEU A 60 18.13 -2.15 1.21
CA LEU A 60 16.81 -2.79 1.32
C LEU A 60 16.86 -4.25 0.86
N LEU A 61 17.46 -4.53 -0.30
CA LEU A 61 17.56 -5.90 -0.81
C LEU A 61 18.41 -6.78 0.11
N THR A 62 19.48 -6.21 0.68
CA THR A 62 20.33 -6.92 1.64
C THR A 62 19.56 -7.30 2.89
N PHE A 63 18.73 -6.40 3.41
CA PHE A 63 17.84 -6.68 4.54
C PHE A 63 16.76 -7.70 4.17
N CYS A 64 16.11 -7.58 3.01
CA CYS A 64 15.06 -8.52 2.60
C CYS A 64 15.54 -9.97 2.55
N ARG A 65 16.82 -10.22 2.21
CA ARG A 65 17.40 -11.56 2.24
C ARG A 65 17.38 -12.20 3.62
N THR A 66 17.39 -11.41 4.71
CA THR A 66 17.34 -11.93 6.08
C THR A 66 15.92 -12.26 6.54
N LEU A 67 14.89 -11.85 5.79
CA LEU A 67 13.48 -12.07 6.15
C LEU A 67 12.97 -13.46 5.76
N GLY A 68 13.64 -14.16 4.84
CA GLY A 68 13.26 -15.51 4.40
C GLY A 68 11.98 -15.57 3.56
N GLY A 69 11.56 -14.46 2.95
CA GLY A 69 10.35 -14.37 2.14
C GLY A 69 9.09 -13.97 2.91
N CYS A 70 7.95 -13.99 2.23
CA CYS A 70 6.65 -13.64 2.79
C CYS A 70 5.52 -14.41 2.09
N PRO A 71 4.74 -15.22 2.81
CA PRO A 71 3.56 -15.87 2.23
C PRO A 71 2.51 -14.87 1.74
N THR A 72 1.73 -15.28 0.75
CA THR A 72 0.56 -14.51 0.28
C THR A 72 -0.40 -14.19 1.44
N GLY A 73 -0.83 -12.93 1.56
CA GLY A 73 -1.69 -12.45 2.65
C GLY A 73 -0.95 -11.97 3.90
N GLU A 74 0.35 -12.24 4.01
CA GLU A 74 1.17 -11.79 5.14
C GLU A 74 1.97 -10.52 4.83
N ALA A 75 2.61 -9.97 5.85
CA ALA A 75 3.54 -8.85 5.70
C ALA A 75 4.85 -9.04 6.50
N ARG A 76 5.93 -8.43 6.02
CA ARG A 76 7.22 -8.26 6.71
C ARG A 76 7.61 -6.79 6.75
N LEU A 77 8.45 -6.40 7.70
CA LEU A 77 8.80 -5.01 7.96
C LEU A 77 10.29 -4.77 7.75
N THR A 78 10.63 -3.65 7.13
CA THR A 78 11.99 -3.11 7.09
C THR A 78 11.99 -1.63 7.43
N PRO A 79 13.15 -1.05 7.81
CA PRO A 79 13.33 0.40 7.78
C PRO A 79 13.07 0.98 6.37
N GLY A 80 12.84 2.29 6.30
CA GLY A 80 12.65 3.04 5.06
C GLY A 80 13.90 3.20 4.18
N PHE A 81 15.08 3.06 4.77
CA PHE A 81 16.37 3.32 4.12
C PHE A 81 16.42 4.70 3.46
N GLY A 82 16.63 4.77 2.14
CA GLY A 82 16.67 6.03 1.37
C GLY A 82 15.31 6.72 1.17
N LEU A 83 14.21 6.10 1.60
CA LEU A 83 12.87 6.67 1.45
C LEU A 83 12.57 7.73 2.53
N PRO A 84 11.70 8.73 2.23
CA PRO A 84 11.19 9.65 3.25
C PRO A 84 10.36 8.97 4.34
N ALA A 85 9.78 7.81 4.05
CA ALA A 85 9.00 7.04 5.00
C ALA A 85 9.89 6.32 6.01
N ARG A 86 9.40 6.16 7.25
CA ARG A 86 10.21 5.53 8.32
C ARG A 86 10.30 4.02 8.17
N TRP A 87 9.23 3.40 7.69
CA TRP A 87 9.09 1.95 7.54
C TRP A 87 8.54 1.56 6.18
N ILE A 88 8.91 0.35 5.73
CA ILE A 88 8.32 -0.32 4.57
C ILE A 88 7.67 -1.61 5.06
N ALA A 89 6.37 -1.75 4.84
CA ALA A 89 5.68 -3.03 5.02
C ALA A 89 5.57 -3.75 3.67
N HIS A 90 6.28 -4.86 3.54
CA HIS A 90 6.24 -5.71 2.36
C HIS A 90 5.15 -6.75 2.52
N THR A 91 4.10 -6.67 1.71
CA THR A 91 3.01 -7.64 1.72
C THR A 91 2.84 -8.26 0.35
N VAL A 92 2.40 -9.51 0.33
CA VAL A 92 2.25 -10.28 -0.91
C VAL A 92 0.78 -10.50 -1.19
N GLY A 93 0.28 -9.78 -2.19
CA GLY A 93 -1.10 -9.93 -2.64
C GLY A 93 -1.30 -11.23 -3.43
N PRO A 94 -2.53 -11.75 -3.53
CA PRO A 94 -2.81 -12.93 -4.32
C PRO A 94 -2.73 -12.63 -5.82
N VAL A 95 -2.31 -13.64 -6.60
CA VAL A 95 -2.47 -13.67 -8.06
C VAL A 95 -3.92 -13.99 -8.37
N TRP A 96 -4.56 -13.23 -9.25
CA TRP A 96 -5.95 -13.44 -9.62
C TRP A 96 -6.14 -14.70 -10.47
N GLN A 97 -7.00 -15.61 -10.01
CA GLN A 97 -7.32 -16.87 -10.69
C GLN A 97 -8.84 -17.05 -10.87
N GLY A 98 -9.60 -15.95 -10.89
CA GLY A 98 -11.06 -15.97 -11.05
C GLY A 98 -11.85 -15.78 -9.77
N GLY A 99 -11.20 -15.58 -8.61
CA GLY A 99 -11.86 -15.18 -7.36
C GLY A 99 -12.41 -16.34 -6.54
N GLN A 100 -12.14 -17.59 -6.93
CA GLN A 100 -12.62 -18.81 -6.29
C GLN A 100 -11.53 -19.51 -5.44
N HIS A 101 -10.34 -18.92 -5.35
CA HIS A 101 -9.15 -19.46 -4.68
C HIS A 101 -8.75 -18.63 -3.46
N GLN A 102 -9.73 -18.14 -2.71
CA GLN A 102 -9.54 -17.30 -1.51
C GLN A 102 -8.89 -15.94 -1.80
N GLU A 103 -8.76 -15.49 -3.06
CA GLU A 103 -8.10 -14.23 -3.38
C GLU A 103 -8.73 -13.02 -2.66
N PRO A 104 -10.07 -12.90 -2.51
CA PRO A 104 -10.64 -11.82 -1.72
C PRO A 104 -10.19 -11.84 -0.25
N HIS A 105 -10.15 -13.01 0.37
CA HIS A 105 -9.71 -13.17 1.75
C HIS A 105 -8.23 -12.87 1.92
N LEU A 106 -7.38 -13.35 1.00
CA LEU A 106 -5.93 -13.15 1.01
C LEU A 106 -5.56 -11.68 0.76
N LEU A 107 -6.25 -11.00 -0.16
CA LEU A 107 -6.05 -9.57 -0.38
C LEU A 107 -6.42 -8.77 0.87
N ALA A 108 -7.56 -9.09 1.49
CA ALA A 108 -7.97 -8.46 2.74
C ALA A 108 -6.96 -8.73 3.88
N ALA A 109 -6.40 -9.95 3.95
CA ALA A 109 -5.35 -10.30 4.90
C ALA A 109 -4.07 -9.47 4.72
N CYS A 110 -3.71 -9.06 3.50
CA CYS A 110 -2.57 -8.15 3.27
C CYS A 110 -2.73 -6.85 4.06
N TYR A 111 -3.90 -6.21 3.95
CA TYR A 111 -4.20 -4.96 4.67
C TYR A 111 -4.14 -5.16 6.19
N ARG A 112 -4.81 -6.19 6.71
CA ARG A 112 -4.79 -6.51 8.16
C ARG A 112 -3.39 -6.81 8.68
N SER A 113 -2.58 -7.53 7.93
CA SER A 113 -1.19 -7.83 8.27
C SER A 113 -0.34 -6.55 8.37
N VAL A 114 -0.53 -5.61 7.44
CA VAL A 114 0.12 -4.29 7.48
C VAL A 114 -0.36 -3.48 8.69
N PHE A 115 -1.66 -3.40 8.95
CA PHE A 115 -2.17 -2.67 10.12
C PHE A 115 -1.63 -3.23 11.42
N SER A 116 -1.53 -4.56 11.53
CA SER A 116 -0.91 -5.24 12.67
C SER A 116 0.54 -4.78 12.89
N LEU A 117 1.33 -4.62 11.81
CA LEU A 117 2.68 -4.07 11.89
C LEU A 117 2.69 -2.58 12.26
N ALA A 118 1.79 -1.79 11.66
CA ALA A 118 1.68 -0.35 11.93
C ALA A 118 1.38 -0.07 13.40
N ILE A 119 0.42 -0.80 13.98
CA ILE A 119 0.06 -0.70 15.40
C ILE A 119 1.26 -1.04 16.29
N ARG A 120 1.96 -2.14 16.00
CA ARG A 120 3.16 -2.54 16.78
C ARG A 120 4.26 -1.49 16.75
N GLN A 121 4.39 -0.73 15.66
CA GLN A 121 5.41 0.31 15.50
C GLN A 121 4.94 1.72 15.86
N GLY A 122 3.68 1.87 16.28
CA GLY A 122 3.07 3.17 16.53
C GLY A 122 3.01 4.07 15.29
N ALA A 123 2.92 3.49 14.10
CA ALA A 123 2.80 4.24 12.85
C ALA A 123 1.38 4.83 12.73
N ARG A 124 1.29 6.15 12.58
CA ARG A 124 0.00 6.88 12.55
C ARG A 124 -0.46 7.18 11.12
N SER A 125 0.46 7.19 10.17
CA SER A 125 0.21 7.46 8.76
C SER A 125 0.73 6.34 7.86
N ILE A 126 -0.15 5.79 7.01
CA ILE A 126 0.17 4.65 6.14
C ILE A 126 -0.21 4.98 4.69
N ALA A 127 0.65 4.61 3.73
CA ALA A 127 0.33 4.69 2.31
C ALA A 127 0.34 3.30 1.65
N PHE A 128 -0.75 2.95 0.97
CA PHE A 128 -0.91 1.69 0.24
C PHE A 128 -0.95 1.93 -1.27
N PRO A 129 -0.24 1.14 -2.09
CA PRO A 129 -0.51 1.07 -3.52
C PRO A 129 -1.77 0.24 -3.77
N ALA A 130 -2.22 0.18 -5.03
CA ALA A 130 -3.25 -0.78 -5.46
C ALA A 130 -2.68 -2.22 -5.52
N ILE A 131 -2.69 -2.92 -4.38
CA ILE A 131 -2.15 -4.29 -4.23
C ILE A 131 -2.83 -5.24 -5.23
N SER A 132 -2.02 -6.09 -5.87
CA SER A 132 -2.41 -7.08 -6.90
C SER A 132 -3.02 -6.54 -8.20
N CYS A 133 -3.26 -5.23 -8.36
CA CYS A 133 -3.89 -4.65 -9.56
C CYS A 133 -2.95 -4.48 -10.77
N GLY A 134 -1.66 -4.82 -10.62
CA GLY A 134 -0.67 -4.79 -11.69
C GLY A 134 -0.48 -6.17 -12.32
N VAL A 135 0.75 -6.70 -12.26
CA VAL A 135 1.13 -8.00 -12.84
C VAL A 135 0.26 -9.16 -12.33
N TYR A 136 -0.25 -9.08 -11.10
CA TYR A 136 -1.10 -10.11 -10.50
C TYR A 136 -2.56 -10.09 -10.99
N GLY A 137 -2.95 -9.10 -11.81
CA GLY A 137 -4.17 -9.13 -12.61
C GLY A 137 -5.48 -9.03 -11.82
N TYR A 138 -5.46 -8.64 -10.54
CA TYR A 138 -6.67 -8.53 -9.74
C TYR A 138 -7.59 -7.44 -10.30
N PRO A 139 -8.90 -7.72 -10.50
CA PRO A 139 -9.84 -6.72 -11.01
C PRO A 139 -9.87 -5.46 -10.13
N ALA A 140 -9.49 -4.32 -10.71
CA ALA A 140 -9.24 -3.08 -9.98
C ALA A 140 -10.42 -2.65 -9.10
N VAL A 141 -11.66 -2.75 -9.61
CA VAL A 141 -12.87 -2.37 -8.85
C VAL A 141 -13.06 -3.28 -7.64
N SER A 142 -12.85 -4.58 -7.79
CA SER A 142 -13.00 -5.54 -6.69
C SER A 142 -11.91 -5.36 -5.63
N ALA A 143 -10.65 -5.15 -6.05
CA ALA A 143 -9.54 -4.86 -5.16
C ALA A 143 -9.73 -3.54 -4.40
N ALA A 144 -10.18 -2.48 -5.10
CA ALA A 144 -10.42 -1.18 -4.49
C ALA A 144 -11.51 -1.21 -3.43
N ARG A 145 -12.58 -2.00 -3.62
CA ARG A 145 -13.62 -2.20 -2.59
C ARG A 145 -13.04 -2.84 -1.32
N ILE A 146 -12.19 -3.86 -1.47
CA ILE A 146 -11.50 -4.50 -0.33
C ILE A 146 -10.59 -3.48 0.36
N ALA A 147 -9.77 -2.76 -0.42
CA ALA A 147 -8.87 -1.73 0.10
C ALA A 147 -9.62 -0.67 0.91
N ALA A 148 -10.67 -0.08 0.34
CA ALA A 148 -11.47 0.96 0.99
C ALA A 148 -12.15 0.45 2.27
N THR A 149 -12.69 -0.78 2.24
CA THR A 149 -13.35 -1.39 3.40
C THR A 149 -12.37 -1.62 4.54
N GLU A 150 -11.25 -2.31 4.29
CA GLU A 150 -10.26 -2.62 5.32
C GLU A 150 -9.62 -1.36 5.89
N CYS A 151 -9.33 -0.36 5.04
CA CYS A 151 -8.76 0.91 5.51
C CYS A 151 -9.73 1.70 6.39
N ARG A 152 -11.01 1.79 6.02
CA ARG A 152 -12.01 2.46 6.86
C ARG A 152 -12.19 1.74 8.20
N THR A 153 -12.28 0.41 8.19
CA THR A 153 -12.37 -0.38 9.43
C THR A 153 -11.17 -0.13 10.34
N ALA A 154 -9.95 -0.04 9.78
CA ALA A 154 -8.77 0.26 10.56
C ALA A 154 -8.78 1.69 11.16
N LEU A 155 -9.31 2.69 10.44
CA LEU A 155 -9.40 4.08 10.92
C LEU A 155 -10.50 4.28 11.98
N GLN A 156 -11.54 3.45 11.98
CA GLN A 156 -12.63 3.51 12.97
C GLN A 156 -12.26 2.82 14.29
N ALA A 157 -11.21 1.99 14.31
CA ALA A 157 -10.77 1.32 15.51
C ALA A 157 -9.85 2.21 16.36
N ASP A 158 -9.93 2.10 17.69
CA ASP A 158 -9.02 2.76 18.62
C ASP A 158 -7.65 2.05 18.64
N ASN A 159 -6.85 2.31 17.60
CA ASN A 159 -5.55 1.65 17.37
C ASN A 159 -4.39 2.61 17.06
N GLY A 160 -4.67 3.92 17.06
CA GLY A 160 -3.69 4.99 16.83
C GLY A 160 -3.37 5.32 15.36
N ILE A 161 -3.92 4.57 14.39
CA ILE A 161 -3.81 4.92 12.97
C ILE A 161 -4.76 6.11 12.70
N GLY A 162 -4.21 7.24 12.29
CA GLY A 162 -4.97 8.47 12.05
C GLY A 162 -5.11 8.85 10.58
N GLN A 163 -4.30 8.26 9.70
CA GLN A 163 -4.36 8.57 8.27
C GLN A 163 -3.95 7.38 7.41
N ILE A 164 -4.77 7.08 6.40
CA ILE A 164 -4.44 6.11 5.35
C ILE A 164 -4.57 6.77 3.98
N THR A 165 -3.54 6.59 3.14
CA THR A 165 -3.50 7.09 1.76
C THR A 165 -3.50 5.93 0.79
N LEU A 166 -4.53 5.82 -0.04
CA LEU A 166 -4.53 4.91 -1.19
C LEU A 166 -3.86 5.63 -2.37
N VAL A 167 -2.69 5.15 -2.76
CA VAL A 167 -1.84 5.75 -3.79
C VAL A 167 -2.14 5.12 -5.14
N ALA A 168 -2.64 5.95 -6.06
CA ALA A 168 -2.83 5.59 -7.46
C ALA A 168 -1.61 6.04 -8.28
N TYR A 169 -1.02 5.15 -9.06
CA TYR A 169 0.05 5.56 -9.97
C TYR A 169 -0.47 6.40 -11.15
N ASP A 170 -1.69 6.12 -11.61
CA ASP A 170 -2.33 6.80 -12.74
C ASP A 170 -3.75 7.29 -12.39
N ALA A 171 -4.31 8.12 -13.29
CA ALA A 171 -5.63 8.71 -13.10
C ALA A 171 -6.76 7.65 -13.13
N LYS A 172 -6.59 6.57 -13.90
CA LYS A 172 -7.60 5.51 -14.00
C LYS A 172 -7.78 4.81 -12.65
N MET A 173 -6.68 4.44 -12.01
CA MET A 173 -6.72 3.83 -10.68
C MET A 173 -7.19 4.83 -9.62
N ALA A 174 -6.83 6.12 -9.76
CA ALA A 174 -7.33 7.17 -8.85
C ALA A 174 -8.87 7.22 -8.89
N THR A 175 -9.48 7.23 -10.09
CA THR A 175 -10.94 7.18 -10.24
C THR A 175 -11.55 5.93 -9.59
N VAL A 176 -10.93 4.76 -9.78
CA VAL A 176 -11.44 3.50 -9.21
C VAL A 176 -11.38 3.51 -7.68
N LEU A 177 -10.29 3.98 -7.09
CA LEU A 177 -10.12 4.08 -5.64
C LEU A 177 -11.07 5.12 -5.04
N THR A 178 -11.23 6.28 -5.68
CA THR A 178 -12.17 7.32 -5.24
C THR A 178 -13.59 6.77 -5.24
N ALA A 179 -14.03 6.14 -6.34
CA ALA A 179 -15.36 5.55 -6.42
C ALA A 179 -15.59 4.45 -5.37
N ALA A 180 -14.55 3.71 -4.99
CA ALA A 180 -14.66 2.69 -3.94
C ALA A 180 -14.82 3.31 -2.54
N ILE A 181 -14.14 4.44 -2.26
CA ILE A 181 -14.33 5.20 -1.02
C ILE A 181 -15.73 5.83 -0.98
N ASP A 182 -16.17 6.47 -2.07
CA ASP A 182 -17.47 7.13 -2.13
C ASP A 182 -18.65 6.15 -1.99
N ALA A 183 -18.43 4.88 -2.35
CA ALA A 183 -19.41 3.80 -2.22
C ALA A 183 -19.42 3.14 -0.82
N LEU A 184 -18.56 3.57 0.10
CA LEU A 184 -18.57 3.09 1.48
C LEU A 184 -19.87 3.55 2.18
N PRO A 185 -20.58 2.69 2.93
CA PRO A 185 -21.74 3.11 3.70
C PRO A 185 -21.39 4.23 4.71
N PRO A 186 -22.37 4.99 5.21
CA PRO A 186 -22.13 5.93 6.31
C PRO A 186 -21.46 5.22 7.50
N ALA A 187 -20.63 5.94 8.25
CA ALA A 187 -20.18 5.46 9.55
C ALA A 187 -21.37 5.43 10.52
N ASP A 188 -21.48 4.35 11.30
CA ASP A 188 -22.50 4.21 12.36
C ASP A 188 -22.21 5.11 13.57
#